data_AF-A0A8B2HNX9-F1
#
_entry.id   AF-A0A8B2HNX9-F1
#
_cell.length_a   1.000
_cell.length_b   1.000
_cell.length_c   1.000
_cell.angle_alpha   90.00
_cell.angle_beta   90.00
_cell.angle_gamma   90.00
#
_symmetry.space_group_name_H-M   'P 1'
#
loop_
_entity.id
_entity.type
_entity.pdbx_description
1 polymer ?
#
loop_
_entity_poly.entity_id
_entity_poly.type
_entity_poly.pdbx_seq_one_letter_code
_entity_poly.pdbx_strand_id
1 'polypeptide(L)'
;MGSVLLPAIGIAVAAALFGSLVFQYTTPQNEISPFLETEKKCEKIALEGYKMHLKYPDSSPDELPEYDRNTLLSLDELWINDCVNRLPAATVFDIIQRVELDYFSGE
;
A
#
# COMPACT_ATOMS: atom_id res chain seq x y z
N MET A 1 14.08 -13.55 49.69
CA MET A 1 12.85 -12.93 49.17
C MET A 1 13.25 -11.85 48.17
N GLY A 2 13.35 -12.21 46.89
CA GLY A 2 13.83 -11.34 45.82
C GLY A 2 12.69 -10.52 45.22
N SER A 3 12.92 -9.22 45.06
CA SER A 3 11.97 -8.20 44.64
C SER A 3 11.42 -8.44 43.23
N VAL A 4 10.08 -8.58 43.10
CA VAL A 4 9.34 -8.74 41.82
C VAL A 4 8.79 -7.38 41.34
N LEU A 5 9.35 -6.25 41.78
CA LEU A 5 8.79 -4.93 41.47
C LEU A 5 9.26 -4.33 40.14
N LEU A 6 10.29 -4.91 39.51
CA LEU A 6 10.86 -4.38 38.25
C LEU A 6 10.11 -4.76 36.94
N PRO A 7 9.51 -5.95 36.75
CA PRO A 7 8.88 -6.28 35.46
C PRO A 7 7.56 -5.53 35.20
N ALA A 8 6.91 -5.00 36.25
CA ALA A 8 5.62 -4.31 36.12
C ALA A 8 5.72 -2.97 35.38
N ILE A 9 6.85 -2.26 35.52
CA ILE A 9 7.06 -0.95 34.88
C ILE A 9 7.31 -1.10 33.38
N GLY A 10 8.06 -2.14 32.98
CA GLY A 10 8.33 -2.41 31.56
C GLY A 10 7.07 -2.74 30.76
N ILE A 11 6.13 -3.47 31.36
CA ILE A 11 4.84 -3.81 30.73
C ILE A 11 3.95 -2.58 30.58
N ALA A 12 3.97 -1.65 31.54
CA ALA A 12 3.19 -0.42 31.48
C ALA A 12 3.64 0.52 30.36
N VAL A 13 4.95 0.62 30.10
CA VAL A 13 5.49 1.47 29.01
C VAL A 13 5.17 0.89 27.63
N ALA A 14 5.25 -0.44 27.48
CA ALA A 14 4.86 -1.10 26.22
C ALA A 14 3.36 -0.90 25.92
N ALA A 15 2.48 -1.09 26.91
CA ALA A 15 1.04 -0.89 26.73
C ALA A 15 0.68 0.57 26.43
N ALA A 16 1.40 1.55 26.99
CA ALA A 16 1.20 2.97 26.67
C ALA A 16 1.60 3.29 25.21
N LEU A 17 2.72 2.73 24.72
CA LEU A 17 3.17 2.94 23.34
C LEU A 17 2.23 2.30 22.31
N PHE A 18 1.68 1.11 22.58
CA PHE A 18 0.69 0.47 21.71
C PHE A 18 -0.72 1.06 21.87
N GLY A 19 -1.06 1.61 23.05
CA GLY A 19 -2.33 2.28 23.31
C GLY A 19 -2.46 3.67 22.66
N SER A 20 -1.35 4.28 22.22
CA SER A 20 -1.36 5.56 21.49
C SER A 20 -1.63 5.41 19.98
N LEU A 21 -1.80 4.20 19.46
CA LEU A 21 -2.19 3.95 18.07
C LEU A 21 -3.72 3.97 17.88
N VAL A 22 -4.45 4.72 18.70
CA VAL A 22 -5.85 5.05 18.42
C VAL A 22 -5.85 6.04 17.26
N PHE A 23 -5.80 5.52 16.03
CA PHE A 23 -6.14 6.26 14.84
C PHE A 23 -7.56 6.79 15.04
N GLN A 24 -7.69 8.08 15.34
CA GLN A 24 -8.96 8.78 15.30
C GLN A 24 -9.36 8.99 13.83
N TYR A 25 -9.76 7.91 13.16
CA TYR A 25 -10.40 7.98 11.85
C TYR A 25 -11.88 8.30 12.04
N THR A 26 -12.17 9.53 12.48
CA THR A 26 -13.54 10.02 12.60
C THR A 26 -13.65 11.43 12.06
N THR A 27 -13.77 11.55 10.74
CA THR A 27 -14.43 12.70 10.11
C THR A 27 -15.33 12.22 8.97
N PRO A 28 -16.66 12.31 9.11
CA PRO A 28 -17.57 12.13 8.00
C PRO A 28 -17.84 13.48 7.32
N GLN A 29 -17.67 13.51 5.98
CA GLN A 29 -18.36 14.32 4.95
C GLN A 29 -17.41 15.01 3.95
N ASN A 30 -17.29 14.36 2.80
CA ASN A 30 -17.11 14.92 1.45
C ASN A 30 -15.82 15.61 1.01
N GLU A 31 -14.77 15.67 1.84
CA GLU A 31 -13.43 15.99 1.36
C GLU A 31 -12.53 14.78 1.58
N ILE A 32 -12.23 14.06 0.50
CA ILE A 32 -11.23 12.99 0.53
C ILE A 32 -9.90 13.66 0.87
N SER A 33 -9.27 13.26 1.98
CA SER A 33 -7.94 13.77 2.33
C SER A 33 -6.99 13.59 1.14
N PRO A 34 -6.12 14.57 0.82
CA PRO A 34 -5.13 14.44 -0.26
C PRO A 34 -4.30 13.15 -0.17
N PHE A 35 -4.10 12.64 1.06
CA PHE A 35 -3.47 11.34 1.29
C PHE A 35 -4.31 10.18 0.73
N LEU A 36 -5.61 10.14 1.04
CA LEU A 36 -6.54 9.10 0.59
C LEU A 36 -6.80 9.19 -0.93
N GLU A 37 -6.76 10.39 -1.51
CA GLU A 37 -6.79 10.55 -2.97
C GLU A 37 -5.55 9.95 -3.63
N THR A 38 -4.38 10.20 -3.05
CA THR A 38 -3.11 9.65 -3.53
C THR A 38 -3.10 8.12 -3.42
N GLU A 39 -3.54 7.56 -2.29
CA GLU A 39 -3.67 6.12 -2.08
C GLU A 39 -4.57 5.47 -3.14
N LYS A 40 -5.77 6.01 -3.35
CA LYS A 40 -6.72 5.49 -4.36
C LYS A 40 -6.18 5.61 -5.79
N LYS A 41 -5.46 6.69 -6.10
CA LYS A 41 -4.79 6.84 -7.41
C LYS A 41 -3.75 5.74 -7.60
N CYS A 42 -2.93 5.48 -6.58
CA CYS A 42 -1.89 4.47 -6.61
C CYS A 42 -2.44 3.06 -6.70
N GLU A 43 -3.56 2.78 -6.03
CA GLU A 43 -4.27 1.51 -6.17
C GLU A 43 -4.72 1.24 -7.60
N LYS A 44 -5.25 2.25 -8.30
CA LYS A 44 -5.60 2.12 -9.73
C LYS A 44 -4.38 1.86 -10.61
N ILE A 45 -3.26 2.55 -10.36
CA ILE A 45 -2.02 2.35 -11.12
C ILE A 45 -1.51 0.92 -10.91
N ALA A 46 -1.45 0.46 -9.66
CA ALA A 46 -1.06 -0.92 -9.32
C ALA A 46 -1.98 -1.94 -9.98
N LEU A 47 -3.30 -1.72 -9.98
CA LEU A 47 -4.26 -2.61 -10.62
C LEU A 47 -4.04 -2.72 -12.13
N GLU A 48 -3.80 -1.61 -12.84
CA GLU A 48 -3.49 -1.64 -14.28
C GLU A 48 -2.16 -2.33 -14.56
N GLY A 49 -1.13 -2.10 -13.73
CA GLY A 49 0.14 -2.83 -13.81
C GLY A 49 -0.03 -4.33 -13.59
N TYR A 50 -0.87 -4.72 -12.63
CA TYR A 50 -1.17 -6.12 -12.34
C TYR A 50 -1.94 -6.79 -13.48
N LYS A 51 -2.91 -6.11 -14.09
CA LYS A 51 -3.60 -6.61 -15.30
C LYS A 51 -2.63 -6.87 -16.46
N MET A 52 -1.60 -6.03 -16.63
CA MET A 52 -0.56 -6.28 -17.63
C MET A 52 0.25 -7.54 -17.30
N HIS A 53 0.61 -7.75 -16.04
CA HIS A 53 1.29 -8.97 -15.60
C HIS A 53 0.44 -10.22 -15.90
N LEU A 54 -0.86 -10.16 -15.67
CA LEU A 54 -1.77 -11.28 -15.97
C LEU A 54 -2.01 -11.51 -17.46
N LYS A 55 -2.00 -10.45 -18.26
CA LYS A 55 -2.12 -10.54 -19.72
C LYS A 55 -0.87 -11.21 -20.32
N TYR A 56 0.28 -11.03 -19.70
CA TYR A 56 1.59 -11.50 -20.17
C TYR A 56 2.41 -12.15 -19.03
N PRO A 57 1.96 -13.30 -18.50
CA PRO A 57 2.54 -13.88 -17.28
C PRO A 57 3.99 -14.36 -17.46
N ASP A 58 4.33 -14.78 -18.68
CA ASP A 58 5.63 -15.38 -19.01
C ASP A 58 6.50 -14.48 -19.90
N SER A 59 6.05 -13.27 -20.22
CA SER A 59 6.77 -12.38 -21.13
C SER A 59 7.63 -11.37 -20.38
N SER A 60 8.82 -11.12 -20.92
CA SER A 60 9.61 -9.96 -20.51
C SER A 60 9.07 -8.67 -21.15
N PRO A 61 9.31 -7.47 -20.57
CA PRO A 61 8.85 -6.21 -21.14
C PRO A 61 9.27 -5.98 -22.61
N ASP A 62 10.42 -6.49 -23.02
CA ASP A 62 10.94 -6.36 -24.39
C ASP A 62 10.21 -7.25 -25.41
N GLU A 63 9.53 -8.30 -24.94
CA GLU A 63 8.72 -9.20 -25.75
C GLU A 63 7.28 -8.70 -25.96
N LEU A 64 6.89 -7.65 -25.22
CA LEU A 64 5.55 -7.07 -25.32
C LEU A 64 5.36 -6.33 -26.65
N PRO A 65 4.13 -6.33 -27.20
CA PRO A 65 3.77 -5.42 -28.27
C PRO A 65 4.12 -3.98 -27.90
N GLU A 66 4.62 -3.20 -28.85
CA GLU A 66 5.15 -1.85 -28.60
C GLU A 66 4.18 -0.96 -27.80
N TYR A 67 2.89 -1.02 -28.13
CA TYR A 67 1.87 -0.30 -27.39
C TYR A 67 1.82 -0.69 -25.91
N ASP A 68 1.71 -1.98 -25.61
CA ASP A 68 1.60 -2.48 -24.24
C ASP A 68 2.90 -2.25 -23.45
N ARG A 69 4.06 -2.37 -24.10
CA ARG A 69 5.36 -2.02 -23.50
C ARG A 69 5.39 -0.54 -23.09
N ASN A 70 4.98 0.36 -23.99
CA ASN A 70 4.97 1.79 -23.71
C ASN A 70 3.97 2.12 -22.59
N THR A 71 2.82 1.45 -22.54
CA THR A 71 1.88 1.55 -21.43
C THR A 71 2.50 1.08 -20.11
N LEU A 72 3.19 -0.08 -20.09
CA LEU A 72 3.84 -0.60 -18.90
C LEU A 72 4.91 0.36 -18.37
N LEU A 73 5.74 0.93 -19.25
CA LEU A 73 6.74 1.94 -18.88
C LEU A 73 6.11 3.21 -18.30
N SER A 74 4.99 3.65 -18.88
CA SER A 74 4.25 4.80 -18.36
C SER A 74 3.65 4.52 -16.97
N LEU A 75 3.13 3.31 -16.75
CA LEU A 75 2.62 2.89 -15.45
C LEU A 75 3.73 2.83 -14.40
N ASP A 76 4.92 2.34 -14.77
CA ASP A 76 6.09 2.30 -13.88
C ASP A 76 6.55 3.71 -13.47
N GLU A 77 6.62 4.64 -14.42
CA GLU A 77 6.95 6.04 -14.14
C GLU A 77 5.94 6.69 -13.17
N LEU A 78 4.65 6.47 -13.40
CA LEU A 78 3.59 6.96 -12.51
C LEU A 78 3.68 6.30 -11.13
N TRP A 79 3.92 5.00 -11.07
CA TRP A 79 4.06 4.26 -9.82
C TRP A 79 5.22 4.79 -8.98
N ILE A 80 6.40 4.98 -9.57
CA ILE A 80 7.57 5.49 -8.85
C ILE A 80 7.33 6.93 -8.39
N ASN A 81 6.93 7.82 -9.30
CA ASN A 81 6.89 9.26 -9.04
C ASN A 81 5.70 9.71 -8.20
N ASP A 82 4.53 9.08 -8.39
CA ASP A 82 3.30 9.48 -7.73
C ASP A 82 2.94 8.60 -6.53
N CYS A 83 3.53 7.40 -6.41
CA CYS A 83 3.20 6.45 -5.33
C CYS A 83 4.39 6.17 -4.42
N VAL A 84 5.43 5.50 -4.91
CA VAL A 84 6.57 5.07 -4.08
C VAL A 84 7.28 6.27 -3.43
N ASN A 85 7.42 7.37 -4.16
CA ASN A 85 8.07 8.58 -3.65
C ASN A 85 7.18 9.43 -2.71
N ARG A 86 5.88 9.14 -2.61
CA ARG A 86 4.90 9.99 -1.90
C ARG A 86 4.20 9.30 -0.74
N LEU A 87 4.11 7.98 -0.77
CA LEU A 87 3.43 7.18 0.25
C LEU A 87 4.45 6.52 1.18
N PRO A 88 4.10 6.31 2.47
CA PRO A 88 4.88 5.45 3.34
C PRO A 88 5.02 4.04 2.74
N ALA A 89 6.17 3.40 2.92
CA ALA A 89 6.42 2.07 2.39
C ALA A 89 5.36 1.03 2.82
N ALA A 90 4.87 1.12 4.07
CA ALA A 90 3.80 0.26 4.56
C ALA A 90 2.50 0.38 3.75
N THR A 91 2.12 1.61 3.37
CA THR A 91 0.95 1.87 2.52
C THR A 91 1.16 1.34 1.11
N VAL A 92 2.37 1.47 0.54
CA VAL A 92 2.71 0.91 -0.77
C VAL A 92 2.55 -0.61 -0.78
N PHE A 93 3.06 -1.30 0.25
CA PHE A 93 2.90 -2.76 0.37
C PHE A 93 1.45 -3.18 0.57
N ASP A 94 0.66 -2.41 1.33
CA ASP A 94 -0.76 -2.67 1.52
C ASP A 94 -1.54 -2.56 0.21
N ILE A 95 -1.26 -1.53 -0.60
CA ILE A 95 -1.86 -1.38 -1.94
C ILE A 95 -1.57 -2.60 -2.82
N ILE A 96 -0.31 -3.06 -2.88
CA ILE A 96 0.07 -4.22 -3.69
C ILE A 96 -0.72 -5.46 -3.25
N GLN A 97 -0.77 -5.71 -1.94
CA GLN A 97 -1.50 -6.86 -1.39
C GLN A 97 -3.00 -6.78 -1.67
N ARG A 98 -3.63 -5.61 -1.52
CA ARG A 98 -5.04 -5.42 -1.84
C ARG A 98 -5.32 -5.69 -3.32
N VAL A 99 -4.53 -5.13 -4.23
CA VAL A 99 -4.69 -5.35 -5.67
C VAL A 99 -4.59 -6.83 -6.05
N GLU A 100 -3.62 -7.55 -5.49
CA GLU A 100 -3.48 -8.99 -5.72
C GLU A 100 -4.70 -9.74 -5.17
N LEU A 101 -5.11 -9.46 -3.93
CA LEU A 101 -6.22 -10.13 -3.26
C LEU A 101 -7.58 -9.84 -3.91
N ASP A 102 -7.88 -8.58 -4.20
CA ASP A 102 -9.15 -8.13 -4.79
C ASP A 102 -9.34 -8.73 -6.18
N TYR A 103 -8.26 -8.80 -6.98
CA TYR A 103 -8.33 -9.46 -8.27
C TYR A 103 -8.68 -10.95 -8.15
N PHE A 104 -8.12 -11.65 -7.15
CA PHE A 104 -8.42 -13.07 -6.92
C PHE A 104 -9.77 -13.30 -6.23
N SER A 105 -10.29 -12.34 -5.45
CA SER A 105 -11.61 -12.43 -4.83
C SER A 105 -12.75 -12.15 -5.82
N GLY A 106 -12.45 -11.50 -6.95
CA GLY A 106 -13.44 -11.19 -8.00
C GLY A 106 -14.38 -10.06 -7.62
N GLU A 107 -14.01 -9.24 -6.63
CA GLU A 107 -14.66 -7.96 -6.29
C GLU A 107 -14.09 -6.78 -7.10
#